data_AF-A0A0F9H6M1-F1
#
_entry.id   AF-A0A0F9H6M1-F1
#
_cell.length_a   1.000
_cell.length_b   1.000
_cell.length_c   1.000
_cell.angle_alpha   90.00
_cell.angle_beta   90.00
_cell.angle_gamma   90.00
#
_symmetry.space_group_name_H-M   'P 1'
#
loop_
_entity.id
_entity.type
_entity.pdbx_description
1 polymer ?
#
loop_
_entity_poly.entity_id
_entity_poly.type
_entity_poly.pdbx_seq_one_letter_code
_entity_poly.pdbx_strand_id
1 'polypeptide(L)'
;TILLGPKHKQTASSFVGNATRFKTAEDRKLQASIDIYQSDFGDLQILPARYMSGFSGTSTTNIRSALVLQTDMWALATLRAPQLQDLAKTGDAERRFVVAEYTLESRNEAASGIVADLT
;
A
#
# COMPACT_ATOMS: atom_id res chain seq x y z
N THR A 1 -0.92 1.15 -10.07
CA THR A 1 -0.62 0.24 -8.95
C THR A 1 -1.90 -0.15 -8.22
N ILE A 2 -2.05 -1.42 -7.81
CA ILE A 2 -3.19 -1.90 -7.03
C ILE A 2 -2.72 -2.25 -5.62
N LEU A 3 -3.35 -1.67 -4.62
CA LEU A 3 -3.11 -1.91 -3.20
C LEU A 3 -4.22 -2.80 -2.63
N LEU A 4 -3.82 -3.95 -2.08
CA LEU A 4 -4.74 -4.97 -1.57
C LEU A 4 -4.42 -5.35 -0.13
N GLY A 5 -5.47 -5.58 0.65
CA GLY A 5 -5.36 -6.24 1.95
C GLY A 5 -4.90 -7.70 1.83
N PRO A 6 -4.44 -8.33 2.93
CA PRO A 6 -3.87 -9.68 2.89
C PRO A 6 -4.81 -10.74 2.30
N LYS A 7 -6.10 -10.72 2.69
CA LYS A 7 -7.12 -11.64 2.17
C LYS A 7 -7.32 -11.45 0.66
N HIS A 8 -7.53 -10.22 0.21
CA HIS A 8 -7.74 -9.93 -1.20
C HIS A 8 -6.52 -10.21 -2.06
N LYS A 9 -5.30 -10.03 -1.53
CA LYS A 9 -4.07 -10.40 -2.26
C LYS A 9 -3.99 -11.91 -2.50
N GLN A 10 -4.41 -12.72 -1.53
CA GLN A 10 -4.47 -14.18 -1.70
C GLN A 10 -5.50 -14.56 -2.76
N THR A 11 -6.71 -13.98 -2.72
CA THR A 11 -7.73 -14.17 -3.76
C THR A 11 -7.25 -13.70 -5.13
N ALA A 12 -6.61 -12.53 -5.23
CA ALA A 12 -6.07 -12.04 -6.49
C ALA A 12 -5.00 -12.96 -7.06
N SER A 13 -4.23 -13.64 -6.21
CA SER A 13 -3.20 -14.60 -6.64
C SER A 13 -3.79 -15.92 -7.16
N SER A 14 -5.07 -16.20 -6.89
CA SER A 14 -5.77 -17.37 -7.45
C SER A 14 -6.45 -17.09 -8.78
N PHE A 15 -6.44 -15.85 -9.28
CA PHE A 15 -6.99 -15.52 -10.59
C PHE A 15 -6.11 -16.11 -11.69
N VAL A 16 -6.61 -17.17 -12.34
CA VAL A 16 -5.94 -17.86 -13.46
C VAL A 16 -6.61 -17.43 -14.78
N GLY A 17 -6.61 -16.13 -15.06
CA GLY A 17 -7.13 -15.62 -16.32
C GLY A 17 -6.21 -16.00 -17.49
N ASN A 18 -6.50 -17.12 -18.16
CA ASN A 18 -5.78 -17.64 -19.34
C ASN A 18 -4.24 -17.49 -19.31
N ALA A 19 -3.64 -17.59 -18.12
CA ALA A 19 -2.23 -17.30 -17.90
C ALA A 19 -1.43 -18.61 -17.87
N THR A 20 -0.63 -18.85 -18.91
CA THR A 20 0.35 -19.94 -18.89
C THR A 20 1.48 -19.58 -17.93
N ARG A 21 1.57 -20.26 -16.79
CA ARG A 21 2.62 -20.04 -15.79
C ARG A 21 3.91 -20.73 -16.25
N PHE A 22 4.88 -19.95 -16.73
CA PHE A 22 6.21 -20.47 -17.01
C PHE A 22 6.98 -20.69 -15.71
N LYS A 23 7.28 -21.94 -15.39
CA LYS A 23 8.24 -22.30 -14.33
C LYS A 23 9.51 -22.77 -15.00
N THR A 24 10.61 -22.08 -14.73
CA THR A 24 11.95 -22.59 -15.09
C THR A 24 12.27 -23.72 -14.12
N ALA A 25 12.58 -24.90 -14.65
CA ALA A 25 12.73 -26.16 -13.89
C ALA A 25 13.88 -26.17 -12.86
N GLU A 26 14.72 -25.14 -12.84
CA GLU A 26 15.90 -25.03 -11.99
C GLU A 26 15.59 -24.46 -10.59
N ASP A 27 14.44 -23.80 -10.42
CA ASP A 27 14.09 -23.14 -9.17
C ASP A 27 13.23 -24.06 -8.29
N ARG A 28 13.79 -24.54 -7.17
CA ARG A 28 13.08 -25.40 -6.18
C ARG A 28 11.97 -24.66 -5.40
N LYS A 29 11.48 -23.53 -5.92
CA LYS A 29 10.51 -22.66 -5.28
C LYS A 29 9.18 -22.68 -6.03
N LEU A 30 8.10 -22.89 -5.29
CA LEU A 30 6.75 -22.75 -5.81
C LEU A 30 6.28 -21.30 -5.63
N GLN A 31 6.37 -20.47 -6.68
CA GLN A 31 5.80 -19.12 -6.66
C GLN A 31 4.31 -19.17 -7.03
N ALA A 32 3.45 -18.97 -6.02
CA ALA A 32 2.00 -18.97 -6.20
C ALA A 32 1.41 -17.55 -6.35
N SER A 33 2.13 -16.51 -5.93
CA SER A 33 1.66 -15.12 -5.99
C SER A 33 1.74 -14.50 -7.38
N ILE A 34 0.82 -13.57 -7.66
CA ILE A 34 0.82 -12.72 -8.87
C ILE A 34 1.19 -11.30 -8.47
N ASP A 35 2.34 -10.80 -8.90
CA ASP A 35 2.83 -9.48 -8.48
C ASP A 35 2.61 -8.40 -9.55
N ILE A 36 2.45 -8.80 -10.81
CA ILE A 36 2.13 -7.93 -11.95
C ILE A 36 0.94 -8.55 -12.70
N TYR A 37 -0.07 -7.73 -12.97
CA TYR A 37 -1.18 -8.06 -13.84
C TYR A 37 -1.08 -7.23 -15.11
N GLN A 38 -0.88 -7.88 -16.25
CA GLN A 38 -0.80 -7.21 -17.54
C GLN A 38 -2.21 -7.05 -18.12
N SER A 39 -2.61 -5.81 -18.34
CA SER A 39 -3.86 -5.45 -19.02
C SER A 39 -3.55 -4.90 -20.41
N ASP A 40 -4.57 -4.84 -21.25
CA ASP A 40 -4.64 -4.01 -22.47
C ASP A 40 -4.23 -2.54 -22.25
N PHE A 41 -4.49 -1.99 -21.05
CA PHE A 41 -4.10 -0.62 -20.66
C PHE A 41 -2.72 -0.52 -19.98
N GLY A 42 -1.94 -1.60 -19.98
CA GLY A 42 -0.60 -1.66 -19.40
C GLY A 42 -0.49 -2.51 -18.14
N ASP A 43 0.67 -2.43 -17.49
CA ASP A 43 1.03 -3.31 -16.39
C ASP A 43 0.59 -2.74 -15.03
N LEU A 44 -0.22 -3.50 -14.31
CA LEU A 44 -0.70 -3.17 -12.98
C LEU A 44 0.08 -3.98 -11.93
N GLN A 45 0.96 -3.30 -11.20
CA GLN A 45 1.66 -3.91 -10.06
C GLN A 45 0.69 -4.07 -8.88
N ILE A 46 0.64 -5.27 -8.30
CA ILE A 46 -0.19 -5.60 -7.14
C ILE A 46 0.67 -5.60 -5.87
N LEU A 47 0.47 -4.60 -5.02
CA LEU A 47 1.18 -4.44 -3.75
C LEU A 47 0.31 -4.87 -2.56
N PRO A 48 0.83 -5.70 -1.64
CA PRO A 48 0.14 -6.03 -0.40
C PRO A 48 0.29 -4.89 0.62
N ALA A 49 -0.82 -4.42 1.18
CA ALA A 49 -0.85 -3.56 2.36
C ALA A 49 -1.41 -4.31 3.57
N ARG A 50 -0.65 -4.32 4.66
CA ARG A 50 -1.10 -4.86 5.96
C ARG A 50 -2.08 -3.91 6.65
N TYR A 51 -1.85 -2.62 6.53
CA TYR A 51 -2.65 -1.57 7.14
C TYR A 51 -3.33 -0.78 6.04
N MET A 52 -4.63 -1.01 5.87
CA MET A 52 -5.46 -0.30 4.91
C MET A 52 -6.84 -0.14 5.55
N SER A 53 -7.43 1.06 5.51
CA SER A 53 -8.75 1.27 6.10
C SER A 53 -9.81 0.57 5.24
N GLY A 54 -10.70 -0.18 5.87
CA GLY A 54 -11.99 -0.52 5.25
C GLY A 54 -12.87 0.73 5.09
N PHE A 55 -13.94 0.62 4.31
CA PHE A 55 -14.92 1.67 4.00
C PHE A 55 -15.51 2.41 5.24
N SER A 56 -15.46 1.80 6.42
CA SER A 56 -15.74 2.45 7.71
C SER A 56 -14.40 2.78 8.39
N GLY A 57 -14.06 4.07 8.48
CA GLY A 57 -12.75 4.63 8.86
C GLY A 57 -12.17 4.28 10.24
N THR A 58 -12.57 3.17 10.84
CA THR A 58 -12.16 2.73 12.18
C THR A 58 -11.65 1.29 12.21
N SER A 59 -11.89 0.47 11.18
CA SER A 59 -11.51 -0.96 11.20
C SER A 59 -10.29 -1.26 10.32
N THR A 60 -9.13 -1.37 10.97
CA THR A 60 -7.90 -1.95 10.38
C THR A 60 -7.98 -3.47 10.23
N THR A 61 -9.00 -4.10 10.85
CA THR A 61 -9.16 -5.56 10.90
C THR A 61 -9.99 -6.09 9.72
N ASN A 62 -10.84 -5.26 9.11
CA ASN A 62 -11.71 -5.66 7.99
C ASN A 62 -11.44 -4.80 6.75
N ILE A 63 -10.36 -5.14 6.05
CA ILE A 63 -10.00 -4.51 4.79
C ILE A 63 -10.97 -5.01 3.72
N ARG A 64 -11.91 -4.16 3.28
CA ARG A 64 -12.95 -4.46 2.27
C ARG A 64 -12.77 -3.68 0.96
N SER A 65 -11.57 -3.17 0.74
CA SER A 65 -11.31 -2.28 -0.39
C SER A 65 -10.09 -2.73 -1.17
N ALA A 66 -10.11 -2.46 -2.48
CA ALA A 66 -8.94 -2.47 -3.33
C ALA A 66 -8.73 -1.03 -3.83
N LEU A 67 -7.52 -0.51 -3.62
CA LEU A 67 -7.16 0.84 -4.05
C LEU A 67 -6.39 0.75 -5.35
N VAL A 68 -6.87 1.41 -6.40
CA VAL A 68 -6.16 1.55 -7.66
C VAL A 68 -5.55 2.94 -7.68
N LEU A 69 -4.23 3.00 -7.49
CA LEU A 69 -3.50 4.25 -7.31
C LEU A 69 -2.51 4.48 -8.45
N GLN A 70 -2.48 5.72 -8.94
CA GLN A 70 -1.36 6.26 -9.71
C GLN A 70 -0.42 6.98 -8.73
N THR A 71 0.65 6.32 -8.31
CA THR A 71 1.47 6.75 -7.16
C THR A 71 2.24 8.06 -7.38
N ASP A 72 2.48 8.43 -8.63
CA ASP A 72 3.07 9.71 -9.04
C ASP A 72 2.12 10.92 -8.86
N MET A 73 0.82 10.67 -8.75
CA MET A 73 -0.21 11.69 -8.48
C MET A 73 -0.52 11.87 -6.99
N TRP A 74 0.22 11.17 -6.13
CA TRP A 74 0.17 11.34 -4.67
C TRP A 74 1.49 11.92 -4.18
N ALA A 75 1.42 12.83 -3.20
CA ALA A 75 2.60 13.43 -2.60
C ALA A 75 2.47 13.59 -1.08
N LEU A 76 3.60 13.59 -0.40
CA LEU A 76 3.67 13.96 1.00
C LEU A 76 3.85 15.48 1.08
N ALA A 77 2.81 16.20 1.48
CA ALA A 77 2.88 17.63 1.69
C ALA A 77 3.27 17.91 3.14
N THR A 78 4.47 18.45 3.34
CA THR A 78 5.00 18.76 4.68
C THR A 78 4.84 20.25 4.97
N LEU A 79 4.17 20.59 6.09
CA LEU A 79 4.18 21.96 6.63
C LEU A 79 5.45 22.20 7.45
N ARG A 80 5.81 21.23 8.29
CA ARG A 80 7.05 21.24 9.08
C ARG A 80 7.80 19.94 8.81
N ALA A 81 8.97 20.08 8.19
CA ALA A 81 9.86 18.95 7.96
C ALA A 81 10.26 18.30 9.30
N PRO A 82 10.51 16.98 9.34
CA PRO A 82 10.93 16.29 10.56
C PRO A 82 12.20 16.90 11.15
N GLN A 83 12.11 17.38 12.39
CA GLN A 83 13.23 17.97 13.12
C GLN A 83 13.40 17.29 14.48
N LEU A 84 14.65 16.95 14.82
CA LEU A 84 15.02 16.45 16.14
C LEU A 84 15.24 17.64 17.08
N GLN A 85 14.56 17.64 18.21
CA GLN A 85 14.67 18.68 19.24
C GLN A 85 15.07 18.05 20.58
N ASP A 86 15.97 18.73 21.28
CA ASP A 86 16.38 18.33 22.63
C ASP A 86 15.31 18.73 23.64
N LEU A 87 14.95 17.80 24.53
CA LEU A 87 14.12 18.13 25.69
C LEU A 87 15.01 18.61 26.83
N ALA A 88 14.41 19.37 27.74
CA ALA A 88 15.04 19.69 29.01
C ALA A 88 15.49 18.40 29.72
N LYS A 89 16.73 18.42 30.21
CA LYS A 89 17.33 17.29 30.92
C LYS A 89 16.49 16.94 32.14
N THR A 90 16.11 15.66 32.28
CA THR A 90 15.34 15.17 33.44
C THR A 90 16.23 14.23 34.24
N GLY A 91 16.78 14.71 35.36
CA GLY A 91 17.82 13.98 36.08
C GLY A 91 19.07 13.80 35.21
N ASP A 92 19.58 12.57 35.11
CA ASP A 92 20.72 12.21 34.24
C ASP A 92 20.29 11.73 32.83
N ALA A 93 18.98 11.74 32.53
CA ALA A 93 18.48 11.31 31.23
C ALA A 93 18.50 12.45 30.20
N GLU A 94 19.14 12.20 29.06
CA GLU A 94 18.96 12.97 27.84
C GLU A 94 17.79 12.40 27.04
N ARG A 95 16.83 13.27 26.68
CA ARG A 95 15.66 12.89 25.90
C ARG A 95 15.54 13.81 24.71
N ARG A 96 15.14 13.27 23.56
CA ARG A 96 14.89 14.00 22.32
C ARG A 96 13.52 13.64 21.77
N PHE A 97 12.91 14.54 21.02
CA PHE A 97 11.69 14.28 20.28
C PHE A 97 11.83 14.70 18.82
N VAL A 98 11.08 14.04 17.95
CA VAL A 98 10.96 14.43 16.55
C VAL A 98 9.61 15.10 16.37
N VAL A 99 9.61 16.31 15.82
CA VAL A 99 8.39 17.02 15.43
C VAL A 99 8.32 17.05 13.92
N ALA A 100 7.17 16.66 13.37
CA ALA A 100 6.86 16.77 11.96
C ALA A 100 5.38 17.09 11.80
N GLU A 101 5.05 17.93 10.83
CA GLU A 101 3.68 18.24 10.44
C GLU A 101 3.57 17.97 8.95
N TYR A 102 2.79 16.96 8.57
CA TYR A 102 2.62 16.55 7.18
C TYR A 102 1.21 16.02 6.94
N THR A 103 0.81 16.05 5.67
CA THR A 103 -0.42 15.46 5.18
C THR A 103 -0.16 14.69 3.89
N LEU A 104 -1.08 13.81 3.54
CA LEU A 104 -1.12 13.19 2.23
C LEU A 104 -1.91 14.10 1.28
N GLU A 105 -1.30 14.46 0.16
CA GLU A 105 -1.90 15.28 -0.89
C GLU A 105 -2.24 14.40 -2.10
N SER A 106 -3.48 14.51 -2.57
CA SER A 106 -3.88 14.02 -3.90
C SER A 106 -3.75 15.17 -4.90
N ARG A 107 -2.83 15.05 -5.85
CA ARG A 107 -2.60 16.07 -6.89
C ARG A 107 -3.60 15.99 -8.03
N ASN A 108 -4.27 14.85 -8.17
CA ASN A 108 -5.37 14.66 -9.11
C ASN A 108 -6.33 13.62 -8.53
N GLU A 109 -7.53 14.07 -8.18
CA GLU A 109 -8.60 13.21 -7.66
C GLU A 109 -8.97 12.09 -8.65
N ALA A 110 -9.03 12.39 -9.94
CA ALA A 110 -9.43 11.43 -10.97
C ALA A 110 -8.36 10.38 -11.30
N ALA A 111 -7.13 10.51 -10.77
CA ALA A 111 -6.04 9.58 -11.04
C ALA A 111 -6.15 8.26 -10.28
N SER A 112 -7.00 8.20 -9.23
CA SER A 112 -7.11 7.03 -8.36
C SER A 112 -8.55 6.59 -8.19
N GLY A 113 -8.74 5.29 -8.00
CA GLY A 113 -10.05 4.67 -7.83
C GLY A 113 -10.07 3.72 -6.64
N ILE A 114 -11.28 3.43 -6.18
CA ILE A 114 -11.53 2.47 -5.11
C ILE A 114 -12.58 1.47 -5.58
N VAL A 115 -12.31 0.18 -5.35
CA VAL A 115 -13.34 -0.87 -5.36
C VAL A 115 -13.67 -1.15 -3.90
N ALA A 116 -14.88 -0.82 -3.48
CA ALA A 116 -15.35 -0.98 -2.11
C ALA A 116 -16.18 -2.26 -1.94
N ASP A 117 -16.48 -2.59 -0.68
CA ASP A 117 -17.33 -3.72 -0.28
C ASP A 117 -16.93 -5.10 -0.82
N LEU A 118 -15.61 -5.33 -0.90
CA LEU A 118 -15.04 -6.64 -1.20
C LEU A 118 -15.23 -7.61 -0.02
N THR A 119 -15.43 -8.89 -0.36
CA THR A 119 -15.84 -9.94 0.58
C THR A 119 -14.71 -10.72 1.22
#